data_AF-L1JBB4-F1
#
_entry.id   AF-L1JBB4-F1
#
_cell.length_a   1.000
_cell.length_b   1.000
_cell.length_c   1.000
_cell.angle_alpha   90.00
_cell.angle_beta   90.00
_cell.angle_gamma   90.00
#
_symmetry.space_group_name_H-M   'P 1'
#
loop_
_entity.id
_entity.type
_entity.pdbx_description
1 polymer ?
#
loop_
_entity_poly.entity_id
_entity_poly.type
_entity_poly.pdbx_seq_one_letter_code
_entity_poly.pdbx_strand_id
1 'polypeptide(L)' 'MSTSCKNLKNKLLICISTTPCANRGGTVKQCLQDNELPEDCKKIRQMFFECRRGQMDMRNRIRGNRWDNAGNTGA' A
#
# COMPACT_ATOMS: atom_id res chain seq x y z
N MET A 1 9.95 10.84 -10.93
CA MET A 1 10.42 9.57 -11.52
C MET A 1 9.63 8.41 -10.92
N SER A 2 8.49 8.08 -11.52
CA SER A 2 7.69 6.82 -11.37
C SER A 2 7.66 6.14 -9.98
N THR A 3 7.38 6.90 -8.93
CA THR A 3 7.34 6.45 -7.52
C THR A 3 5.95 6.09 -7.01
N SER A 4 4.95 5.91 -7.90
CA SER A 4 3.53 5.95 -7.56
C SER A 4 3.10 5.09 -6.37
N CYS A 5 3.67 3.88 -6.22
CA CYS A 5 3.30 2.96 -5.12
C CYS A 5 4.38 2.80 -4.04
N LYS A 6 5.55 3.46 -4.17
CA LYS A 6 6.61 3.36 -3.16
C LYS A 6 6.18 3.97 -1.82
N ASN A 7 5.46 5.09 -1.86
CA ASN A 7 4.97 5.75 -0.64
C ASN A 7 3.94 4.87 0.09
N LEU A 8 3.00 4.27 -0.65
CA LEU A 8 2.03 3.31 -0.10
C LEU A 8 2.72 2.05 0.47
N LYS A 9 3.76 1.55 -0.20
CA LYS A 9 4.57 0.44 0.31
C LYS A 9 5.24 0.79 1.64
N ASN A 10 5.84 1.98 1.75
CA ASN A 10 6.49 2.43 2.98
C ASN A 10 5.47 2.60 4.11
N LYS A 11 4.31 3.22 3.85
CA LYS A 11 3.22 3.33 4.81
C LYS A 11 2.72 1.97 5.29
N LEU A 12 2.61 1.00 4.39
CA LEU A 12 2.21 -0.37 4.73
C LEU A 12 3.25 -1.05 5.64
N LEU A 13 4.54 -0.89 5.35
CA LEU A 13 5.61 -1.45 6.17
C LEU A 13 5.64 -0.83 7.57
N ILE A 14 5.51 0.49 7.67
CA ILE A 14 5.43 1.20 8.95
C ILE A 14 4.23 0.70 9.75
N CYS A 15 3.05 0.60 9.11
CA CYS A 15 1.86 0.13 9.78
C CYS A 15 1.96 -1.34 10.26
N ILE A 16 2.62 -2.21 9.49
CA ILE A 16 2.85 -3.59 9.94
C ILE A 16 3.84 -3.62 11.11
N SER A 17 4.88 -2.77 11.11
CA SER A 17 5.85 -2.71 12.21
C SER A 17 5.24 -2.29 13.55
N THR A 18 4.13 -1.54 13.53
CA THR A 18 3.41 -1.16 14.76
C THR A 18 2.45 -2.25 15.25
N THR A 19 2.18 -3.29 14.47
CA THR A 19 1.25 -4.36 14.86
C THR A 19 1.92 -5.45 15.69
N PRO A 20 1.17 -6.13 16.58
CA PRO A 20 1.70 -7.21 17.40
C PRO A 20 2.26 -8.37 16.58
N CYS A 21 1.77 -8.60 15.36
CA CYS A 21 2.29 -9.65 14.49
C CYS A 21 3.77 -9.47 14.14
N ALA A 22 4.23 -8.24 13.89
CA ALA A 22 5.64 -7.98 13.62
C ALA A 22 6.51 -8.25 14.87
N ASN A 23 6.02 -7.91 16.06
CA ASN A 23 6.72 -8.16 17.32
C ASN A 23 6.83 -9.66 17.65
N ARG A 24 5.90 -10.49 17.16
CA ARG A 24 6.00 -11.95 17.27
C ARG A 24 7.03 -12.57 16.31
N GLY A 25 7.71 -11.77 15.50
CA GLY A 25 8.63 -12.26 14.46
C GLY A 25 7.91 -12.79 13.21
N GLY A 26 6.63 -12.46 13.03
CA GLY A 26 5.87 -12.82 11.85
C GLY A 26 6.44 -12.16 10.60
N THR A 27 6.52 -12.90 9.49
CA THR A 27 6.88 -12.28 8.21
C THR A 27 5.77 -11.34 7.75
N VAL A 28 6.11 -10.34 6.93
CA VAL A 28 5.13 -9.39 6.35
C VAL A 28 3.96 -10.11 5.68
N LYS A 29 4.21 -11.25 5.02
CA LYS A 29 3.15 -12.08 4.42
C LYS A 29 2.23 -12.70 5.47
N GLN A 30 2.80 -13.22 6.56
CA GLN A 30 2.04 -13.77 7.69
C GLN A 30 1.15 -12.68 8.28
N CYS A 31 1.71 -11.51 8.57
CA CYS A 31 0.96 -10.39 9.14
C CYS A 31 -0.12 -9.85 8.20
N LEU A 32 0.10 -9.89 6.88
CA LEU A 32 -0.95 -9.55 5.93
C LEU A 32 -2.08 -10.59 5.90
N GLN A 33 -1.83 -11.85 6.24
CA GLN A 33 -2.88 -12.86 6.32
C GLN A 33 -3.59 -12.87 7.67
N ASP A 34 -2.96 -12.29 8.68
CA ASP A 34 -3.49 -12.23 10.03
C ASP A 34 -4.68 -11.26 10.13
N ASN A 35 -5.72 -11.67 10.86
CA ASN A 35 -6.93 -10.86 11.04
C ASN A 35 -6.73 -9.73 12.06
N GLU A 36 -5.63 -9.78 12.81
CA GLU A 36 -5.24 -8.82 13.85
C GLU A 36 -4.75 -7.46 13.29
N LEU A 37 -4.77 -7.26 11.97
CA LEU A 37 -4.41 -5.97 11.38
C LEU A 37 -5.48 -4.90 11.68
N PRO A 38 -5.08 -3.73 12.20
CA PRO A 38 -5.99 -2.61 12.40
C PRO A 38 -6.57 -2.14 11.06
N GLU A 39 -7.76 -1.55 11.10
CA GLU A 39 -8.50 -1.14 9.91
C GLU A 39 -7.71 -0.16 9.02
N ASP A 40 -6.91 0.72 9.63
CA ASP A 40 -6.05 1.64 8.89
C ASP A 40 -4.99 0.92 8.05
N CYS A 41 -4.42 -0.16 8.58
CA CYS A 41 -3.49 -1.03 7.85
C CYS A 41 -4.18 -1.73 6.68
N LYS A 42 -5.42 -2.20 6.88
CA LYS A 42 -6.23 -2.85 5.83
C LYS A 42 -6.55 -1.87 4.70
N LYS A 43 -6.88 -0.61 5.03
CA LYS A 43 -7.05 0.47 4.03
C LYS A 43 -5.78 0.69 3.23
N ILE A 44 -4.63 0.90 3.87
CA ILE A 44 -3.35 1.13 3.17
C ILE A 44 -2.98 -0.06 2.28
N ARG A 45 -3.23 -1.30 2.75
CA ARG A 45 -3.04 -2.51 1.94
C ARG A 45 -3.88 -2.46 0.67
N GLN A 46 -5.17 -2.13 0.78
CA GLN A 46 -6.06 -2.01 -0.37
C GLN A 46 -5.55 -0.96 -1.35
N MET A 47 -5.22 0.25 -0.88
CA MET A 47 -4.66 1.32 -1.72
C MET A 47 -3.37 0.86 -2.43
N PHE A 48 -2.48 0.14 -1.74
CA PHE A 48 -1.25 -0.40 -2.32
C PHE A 48 -1.54 -1.44 -3.42
N PHE A 49 -2.51 -2.33 -3.19
CA PHE A 49 -2.93 -3.31 -4.19
C PHE A 49 -3.52 -2.64 -5.43
N GLU A 50 -4.38 -1.65 -5.25
CA GLU A 50 -4.98 -0.90 -6.36
C GLU A 50 -3.93 -0.08 -7.12
N CYS A 51 -2.99 0.54 -6.41
CA CYS A 51 -1.86 1.23 -7.02
C CYS A 51 -1.00 0.28 -7.86
N ARG A 52 -0.62 -0.87 -7.31
CA ARG A 52 0.22 -1.87 -7.99
C ARG A 52 -0.50 -2.51 -9.17
N ARG A 53 -1.81 -2.75 -9.04
CA ARG A 53 -2.68 -3.21 -10.14
C ARG A 53 -2.75 -2.17 -11.24
N GLY A 54 -2.89 -0.89 -10.88
CA GLY A 54 -2.91 0.23 -11.80
C GLY A 54 -1.59 0.45 -12.56
N GLN A 55 -0.44 0.07 -11.97
CA GLN A 55 0.85 0.07 -12.66
C GLN A 55 0.99 -1.04 -13.71
N MET A 56 0.33 -2.19 -13.52
CA MET A 56 0.33 -3.28 -14.50
C MET A 56 -0.73 -3.10 -15.60
N ASP A 57 -1.77 -2.30 -15.34
CA ASP A 57 -2.81 -2.05 -16.33
C ASP A 57 -2.33 -1.07 -17.41
N MET A 58 -2.12 -1.58 -18.63
CA MET A 58 -1.71 -0.78 -19.80
C MET A 58 -2.66 0.36 -20.13
N ARG A 59 -3.96 0.29 -19.76
CA ARG A 59 -4.91 1.39 -20.00
C ARG A 59 -4.59 2.62 -19.15
N ASN A 60 -4.02 2.43 -17.96
CA ASN A 60 -3.61 3.52 -17.08
C ASN A 60 -2.26 4.14 -17.48
N ARG A 61 -1.49 3.53 -18.40
CA ARG A 61 -0.30 4.18 -18.98
C ARG A 61 -0.64 5.37 -19.86
N ILE A 62 -1.80 5.35 -20.53
CA ILE A 62 -2.24 6.45 -21.41
C ILE A 62 -2.95 7.55 -20.61
N ARG A 63 -3.74 7.18 -19.59
CA ARG A 63 -4.57 8.12 -18.81
C ARG A 63 -3.95 8.58 -17.49
N GLY A 64 -2.82 8.00 -17.09
CA GLY A 64 -2.21 8.23 -15.78
C GLY A 64 -2.79 7.34 -14.69
N ASN A 65 -1.94 6.94 -13.73
CA ASN A 65 -2.37 6.13 -12.59
C ASN A 65 -2.97 7.06 -11.51
N ARG A 66 -4.26 6.88 -11.17
CA ARG A 66 -4.98 7.72 -10.18
C ARG A 66 -4.34 7.78 -8.79
N TRP A 67 -3.48 6.82 -8.48
CA TRP A 67 -2.82 6.65 -7.18
C TRP A 67 -1.49 7.40 -7.03
N ASP A 68 -0.95 7.95 -8.13
CA ASP A 68 0.34 8.65 -8.13
C ASP A 68 0.30 10.01 -7.39
N ASN A 69 -0.88 10.63 -7.29
CA ASN A 69 -1.04 12.01 -6.81
C ASN A 69 -1.72 12.17 -5.44
N ALA A 70 -2.11 11.09 -4.74
CA ALA A 70 -2.83 11.19 -3.47
C ALA A 70 -1.98 11.68 -2.26
N GLY A 71 -0.80 12.25 -2.50
CA GLY A 71 0.08 12.81 -1.48
C GLY A 71 0.58 14.23 -1.76
N ASN A 72 0.31 14.83 -2.92
CA ASN A 72 0.66 16.23 -3.19
C ASN A 72 -0.11 16.75 -4.42
N THR A 73 -0.80 17.88 -4.28
CA THR A 73 -1.71 18.56 -5.25
C THR A 73 -2.98 17.77 -5.60
N GLY A 74 -4.20 18.28 -5.48
CA GLY A 74 -4.71 19.64 -5.47
C GLY A 74 -6.13 19.54 -6.07
N ALA A 75 -7.04 20.43 -5.67
CA ALA A 75 -8.36 20.55 -6.29
C ALA A 75 -8.28 20.69 -7.83
#